data_AF-A0A562NAN6-F1
#
_entry.id   AF-A0A562NAN6-F1
#
_cell.length_a   1.000
_cell.length_b   1.000
_cell.length_c   1.000
_cell.angle_alpha   90.00
_cell.angle_beta   90.00
_cell.angle_gamma   90.00
#
_symmetry.space_group_name_H-M   'P 1'
#
loop_
_entity.id
_entity.type
_entity.pdbx_description
1 polymer ?
#
loop_
_entity_poly.entity_id
_entity_poly.type
_entity_poly.pdbx_seq_one_letter_code
_entity_poly.pdbx_strand_id
1 'polypeptide(L)'
;MLIAGDGHTNIFGPDVSSLDPRTWYENSSGQALMHGLRQAKLTAAKIPEQETLKDDDRAWEYFDELKFDVVLANPPFAGEMKDRKMLARYELAKPALKRAGSDKAAKEERDVLFIERILKMLRPGGRAAIVLPQGKFNNSSLAFIREWILKKARLLAVVGLHPNTFKPHTGTKTSVLFIQKYTDEQLADIARVHDDVAKDCPAYETEIEALLDAHKGDVPEDAIPDAVADLISETFSEPELDEPAAEDGEGEDGEETPEPPSEEDRIAAAEDKVDTLRSELVGVKQKLIDLDSDVEALEWQQKTEIDAIGDTFAGTARELSAHLKTIKTEHKEAVKALKAKQKETAKRLKAEIKRLEKAIPEAERDLKLLTSRGKLELVLGDDDLIGTLKERWIAAEVAKRLDYPIFMAVSERGGKNNSGDYEFMLDAEGHMIEDASGQPKIDQDLVNYDLTASDLADVANIPDDELCVAEAFVRFARDQGLHFWSAE
;
A
#
# COMPACT_ATOMS: atom_id res chain seq x y z
N MET A 1 -14.00 -21.35 8.39
CA MET A 1 -15.13 -21.59 9.32
C MET A 1 -15.25 -20.34 10.18
N LEU A 2 -16.39 -19.64 10.18
CA LEU A 2 -16.66 -18.60 11.17
C LEU A 2 -17.44 -19.29 12.28
N ILE A 3 -16.88 -19.29 13.49
CA ILE A 3 -17.58 -19.80 14.67
C ILE A 3 -18.20 -18.59 15.35
N ALA A 4 -19.53 -18.56 15.42
CA ALA A 4 -20.29 -17.54 16.14
C ALA A 4 -20.88 -18.17 17.41
N GLY A 5 -20.93 -17.42 18.51
CA GLY A 5 -21.64 -17.82 19.73
C GLY A 5 -21.06 -19.03 20.47
N ASP A 6 -21.93 -19.74 21.19
CA ASP A 6 -21.73 -20.84 22.15
C ASP A 6 -21.01 -22.11 21.64
N GLY A 7 -20.25 -22.02 20.55
CA GLY A 7 -19.53 -23.13 19.95
C GLY A 7 -20.40 -24.10 19.14
N HIS A 8 -21.71 -23.88 19.05
CA HIS A 8 -22.65 -24.74 18.30
C HIS A 8 -23.17 -24.08 17.01
N THR A 9 -22.94 -22.79 16.79
CA THR A 9 -23.49 -22.07 15.64
C THR A 9 -22.59 -22.24 14.40
N ASN A 10 -22.85 -23.32 13.66
CA ASN A 10 -22.28 -23.66 12.36
C ASN A 10 -22.42 -22.53 11.33
N ILE A 11 -21.31 -22.03 10.77
CA ILE A 11 -21.33 -21.36 9.45
C ILE A 11 -20.04 -21.69 8.65
N PHE A 12 -20.17 -22.58 7.65
CA PHE A 12 -19.96 -22.35 6.19
C PHE A 12 -19.99 -23.70 5.44
N GLY A 13 -20.69 -23.73 4.31
CA GLY A 13 -20.48 -24.73 3.26
C GLY A 13 -19.32 -24.33 2.34
N PRO A 14 -18.73 -25.28 1.58
CA PRO A 14 -17.60 -25.01 0.67
C PRO A 14 -17.94 -24.11 -0.53
N ASP A 15 -19.22 -23.77 -0.72
CA ASP A 15 -19.80 -23.08 -1.86
C ASP A 15 -20.08 -21.58 -1.64
N VAL A 16 -19.72 -21.01 -0.49
CA VAL A 16 -19.93 -19.58 -0.18
C VAL A 16 -18.61 -18.84 -0.03
N SER A 17 -18.40 -17.82 -0.87
CA SER A 17 -17.25 -16.92 -0.74
C SER A 17 -17.46 -15.94 0.40
N SER A 18 -16.77 -16.10 1.53
CA SER A 18 -16.87 -15.17 2.66
C SER A 18 -16.27 -13.78 2.39
N LEU A 19 -15.51 -13.61 1.30
CA LEU A 19 -14.93 -12.33 0.89
C LEU A 19 -15.87 -11.45 0.04
N ASP A 20 -16.91 -12.02 -0.58
CA ASP A 20 -17.83 -11.25 -1.42
C ASP A 20 -19.29 -11.58 -1.06
N PRO A 21 -19.97 -10.76 -0.24
CA PRO A 21 -21.35 -10.98 0.12
C PRO A 21 -22.31 -10.92 -1.07
N ARG A 22 -21.91 -10.36 -2.22
CA ARG A 22 -22.74 -10.38 -3.43
C ARG A 22 -23.03 -11.80 -3.86
N THR A 23 -22.07 -12.72 -3.77
CA THR A 23 -22.30 -14.08 -4.25
C THR A 23 -23.21 -14.91 -3.32
N TRP A 24 -23.64 -14.37 -2.18
CA TRP A 24 -24.35 -15.15 -1.17
C TRP A 24 -25.78 -15.48 -1.58
N TYR A 25 -26.45 -14.64 -2.36
CA TYR A 25 -27.80 -14.98 -2.83
C TYR A 25 -27.80 -16.04 -3.96
N GLU A 26 -26.64 -16.33 -4.56
CA GLU A 26 -26.53 -17.22 -5.74
C GLU A 26 -26.87 -18.68 -5.43
N ASN A 27 -26.68 -19.11 -4.17
CA ASN A 27 -26.93 -20.49 -3.74
C ASN A 27 -27.68 -20.58 -2.40
N SER A 28 -28.24 -21.75 -2.12
CA SER A 28 -29.06 -21.99 -0.93
C SER A 28 -28.27 -21.78 0.37
N SER A 29 -26.98 -22.14 0.38
CA SER A 29 -26.10 -22.00 1.54
C SER A 29 -25.89 -20.53 1.93
N GLY A 30 -25.64 -19.66 0.94
CA GLY A 30 -25.48 -18.23 1.15
C GLY A 30 -26.81 -17.53 1.47
N GLN A 31 -27.93 -17.95 0.87
CA GLN A 31 -29.25 -17.42 1.25
C GLN A 31 -29.59 -17.76 2.71
N ALA A 32 -29.33 -19.00 3.14
CA ALA A 32 -29.52 -19.43 4.53
C ALA A 32 -28.63 -18.61 5.48
N LEU A 33 -27.38 -18.33 5.08
CA LEU A 33 -26.47 -17.46 5.82
C LEU A 33 -27.03 -16.05 6.00
N MET A 34 -27.45 -15.40 4.90
CA MET A 34 -28.01 -14.03 4.95
C MET A 34 -29.23 -13.96 5.88
N HIS A 35 -30.12 -14.95 5.80
CA HIS A 35 -31.29 -15.04 6.68
C HIS A 35 -30.91 -15.32 8.15
N GLY A 36 -29.95 -16.22 8.40
CA GLY A 36 -29.46 -16.54 9.74
C GLY A 36 -28.83 -15.34 10.43
N LEU A 37 -27.96 -14.60 9.72
CA LEU A 37 -27.34 -13.37 10.24
C LEU A 37 -28.39 -12.31 10.58
N ARG A 38 -29.42 -12.15 9.73
CA ARG A 38 -30.53 -11.22 10.00
C ARG A 38 -31.34 -11.65 11.22
N GLN A 39 -31.71 -12.93 11.32
CA GLN A 39 -32.51 -13.47 12.43
C GLN A 39 -31.77 -13.37 13.77
N ALA A 40 -30.47 -13.68 13.76
CA ALA A 40 -29.60 -13.56 14.93
C ALA A 40 -29.22 -12.09 15.25
N LYS A 41 -29.64 -11.12 14.43
CA LYS A 41 -29.31 -9.69 14.57
C LYS A 41 -27.80 -9.41 14.57
N LEU A 42 -27.04 -10.18 13.80
CA LEU A 42 -25.58 -10.11 13.74
C LEU A 42 -25.06 -9.14 12.66
N THR A 43 -25.94 -8.44 11.94
CA THR A 43 -25.54 -7.40 11.00
C THR A 43 -25.34 -6.06 11.70
N ALA A 44 -24.32 -5.30 11.29
CA ALA A 44 -24.13 -3.94 11.79
C ALA A 44 -25.30 -3.05 11.38
N ALA A 45 -25.63 -3.05 10.08
CA ALA A 45 -26.77 -2.38 9.50
C ALA A 45 -28.10 -3.06 9.87
N LYS A 46 -29.15 -2.26 10.06
CA LYS A 46 -30.51 -2.75 10.27
C LYS A 46 -31.15 -3.07 8.91
N ILE A 47 -31.36 -4.35 8.65
CA ILE A 47 -32.06 -4.81 7.44
C ILE A 47 -33.58 -4.66 7.64
N PRO A 48 -34.31 -3.99 6.73
CA PRO A 48 -35.77 -3.92 6.79
C PRO A 48 -36.43 -5.31 6.72
N GLU A 49 -37.54 -5.51 7.43
CA GLU A 49 -38.22 -6.83 7.48
C GLU A 49 -38.75 -7.27 6.12
N GLN A 50 -39.20 -6.31 5.30
CA GLN A 50 -39.70 -6.53 3.95
C GLN A 50 -38.59 -6.77 2.91
N GLU A 51 -37.32 -6.65 3.29
CA GLU A 51 -36.20 -6.85 2.38
C GLU A 51 -36.10 -8.32 1.95
N THR A 52 -36.00 -8.52 0.64
CA THR A 52 -35.97 -9.85 0.01
C THR A 52 -34.57 -10.44 -0.08
N LEU A 53 -33.52 -9.63 0.14
CA LEU A 53 -32.11 -10.06 0.16
C LEU A 53 -31.64 -10.66 -1.18
N LYS A 54 -32.14 -10.12 -2.29
CA LYS A 54 -31.79 -10.53 -3.66
C LYS A 54 -31.07 -9.45 -4.46
N ASP A 55 -30.73 -8.34 -3.82
CA ASP A 55 -30.11 -7.18 -4.45
C ASP A 55 -28.60 -7.18 -4.14
N ASP A 56 -27.80 -7.51 -5.15
CA ASP A 56 -26.33 -7.55 -5.12
C ASP A 56 -25.74 -6.23 -4.63
N ASP A 57 -26.31 -5.10 -5.06
CA ASP A 57 -25.77 -3.79 -4.74
C ASP A 57 -25.95 -3.48 -3.25
N ARG A 58 -26.95 -4.10 -2.61
CA ARG A 58 -27.24 -3.97 -1.17
C ARG A 58 -26.58 -5.04 -0.31
N ALA A 59 -26.01 -6.09 -0.91
CA ALA A 59 -25.31 -7.13 -0.16
C ALA A 59 -24.16 -6.55 0.69
N TRP A 60 -23.40 -5.61 0.12
CA TRP A 60 -22.37 -4.88 0.86
C TRP A 60 -22.96 -3.92 1.91
N GLU A 61 -24.07 -3.24 1.62
CA GLU A 61 -24.76 -2.38 2.61
C GLU A 61 -25.12 -3.15 3.89
N TYR A 62 -25.56 -4.40 3.73
CA TYR A 62 -26.10 -5.20 4.83
C TYR A 62 -25.10 -6.12 5.53
N PHE A 63 -24.14 -6.66 4.77
CA PHE A 63 -23.25 -7.73 5.23
C PHE A 63 -21.76 -7.36 5.11
N ASP A 64 -21.41 -6.09 4.88
CA ASP A 64 -20.01 -5.64 4.98
C ASP A 64 -19.52 -5.76 6.43
N GLU A 65 -20.30 -5.24 7.39
CA GLU A 65 -19.96 -5.32 8.81
C GLU A 65 -20.93 -6.20 9.61
N LEU A 66 -20.36 -7.04 10.48
CA LEU A 66 -21.10 -7.94 11.36
C LEU A 66 -20.75 -7.67 12.84
N LYS A 67 -21.44 -8.36 13.74
CA LYS A 67 -21.38 -8.14 15.19
C LYS A 67 -20.95 -9.37 15.96
N PHE A 68 -19.97 -10.13 15.45
CA PHE A 68 -19.46 -11.28 16.20
C PHE A 68 -18.57 -10.84 17.37
N ASP A 69 -18.72 -11.51 18.52
CA ASP A 69 -17.84 -11.34 19.68
C ASP A 69 -16.49 -12.02 19.48
N VAL A 70 -16.49 -13.19 18.83
CA VAL A 70 -15.30 -14.00 18.57
C VAL A 70 -15.32 -14.52 17.13
N VAL A 71 -14.18 -14.48 16.45
CA VAL A 71 -13.96 -15.11 15.15
C VAL A 71 -12.70 -15.97 15.19
N LEU A 72 -12.85 -17.28 15.01
CA LEU A 72 -11.73 -18.20 14.84
C LEU A 72 -11.61 -18.56 13.37
N ALA A 73 -10.44 -18.37 12.77
CA ALA A 73 -10.29 -18.55 11.33
C ALA A 73 -8.95 -19.19 10.94
N ASN A 74 -9.02 -20.12 9.98
CA ASN A 74 -7.89 -20.61 9.20
C ASN A 74 -8.19 -20.34 7.71
N PRO A 75 -8.00 -19.10 7.23
CA PRO A 75 -8.26 -18.74 5.83
C PRO A 75 -7.31 -19.50 4.88
N PRO A 76 -7.70 -19.72 3.61
CA PRO A 76 -6.81 -20.32 2.62
C PRO A 76 -5.57 -19.46 2.39
N PHE A 77 -4.38 -20.07 2.48
CA PHE A 77 -3.09 -19.37 2.35
C PHE A 77 -2.67 -19.04 0.91
N ALA A 78 -3.42 -19.53 -0.08
CA ALA A 78 -3.06 -19.40 -1.48
C ALA A 78 -4.23 -18.88 -2.32
N GLY A 79 -3.86 -18.21 -3.42
CA GLY A 79 -4.78 -17.71 -4.42
C GLY A 79 -4.91 -16.18 -4.39
N GLU A 80 -5.11 -15.62 -5.57
CA GLU A 80 -5.24 -14.18 -5.79
C GLU A 80 -6.70 -13.83 -6.11
N MET A 81 -7.11 -12.63 -5.71
CA MET A 81 -8.33 -11.98 -6.14
C MET A 81 -8.00 -10.91 -7.19
N LYS A 82 -8.71 -10.91 -8.32
CA LYS A 82 -8.46 -10.02 -9.46
C LYS A 82 -9.65 -9.15 -9.84
N ASP A 83 -10.81 -9.34 -9.19
CA ASP A 83 -11.97 -8.47 -9.42
C ASP A 83 -11.71 -7.09 -8.81
N ARG A 84 -11.42 -6.12 -9.68
CA ARG A 84 -11.14 -4.74 -9.29
C ARG A 84 -12.30 -4.09 -8.51
N LYS A 85 -13.56 -4.42 -8.80
CA LYS A 85 -14.72 -3.87 -8.08
C LYS A 85 -14.78 -4.39 -6.65
N MET A 86 -14.44 -5.67 -6.47
CA MET A 86 -14.35 -6.28 -5.14
C MET A 86 -13.15 -5.74 -4.38
N LEU A 87 -11.96 -5.69 -5.00
CA LEU A 87 -10.75 -5.15 -4.38
C LEU A 87 -10.94 -3.69 -3.90
N ALA A 88 -11.71 -2.89 -4.64
CA ALA A 88 -12.00 -1.51 -4.23
C ALA A 88 -12.78 -1.39 -2.90
N ARG A 89 -13.35 -2.48 -2.37
CA ARG A 89 -14.03 -2.55 -1.07
C ARG A 89 -13.08 -2.80 0.11
N TYR A 90 -11.82 -3.12 -0.17
CA TYR A 90 -10.81 -3.47 0.83
C TYR A 90 -9.73 -2.40 0.90
N GLU A 91 -9.49 -1.85 2.09
CA GLU A 91 -8.38 -0.93 2.36
C GLU A 91 -7.02 -1.59 2.10
N LEU A 92 -6.86 -2.86 2.52
CA LEU A 92 -5.61 -3.61 2.31
C LEU A 92 -5.30 -3.90 0.84
N ALA A 93 -6.29 -3.77 -0.07
CA ALA A 93 -6.09 -3.93 -1.51
C ALA A 93 -5.72 -2.61 -2.23
N LYS A 94 -5.78 -1.46 -1.55
CA LYS A 94 -5.47 -0.15 -2.15
C LYS A 94 -4.03 -0.08 -2.71
N PRO A 95 -2.99 -0.60 -2.04
CA PRO A 95 -1.63 -0.61 -2.61
C PRO A 95 -1.56 -1.37 -3.94
N ALA A 96 -2.21 -2.54 -4.04
CA ALA A 96 -2.28 -3.30 -5.29
C ALA A 96 -3.03 -2.54 -6.40
N LEU A 97 -4.14 -1.86 -6.06
CA LEU A 97 -4.89 -1.03 -7.01
C LEU A 97 -4.07 0.17 -7.50
N LYS A 98 -3.32 0.83 -6.61
CA LYS A 98 -2.45 1.97 -6.93
C LYS A 98 -1.31 1.52 -7.87
N ARG A 99 -0.61 0.44 -7.54
CA ARG A 99 0.47 -0.13 -8.38
C ARG A 99 -0.02 -0.55 -9.77
N ALA A 100 -1.22 -1.07 -9.87
CA ALA A 100 -1.79 -1.50 -11.15
C ALA A 100 -2.24 -0.34 -12.05
N GLY A 101 -2.55 0.84 -11.49
CA GLY A 101 -3.07 1.98 -12.24
C GLY A 101 -4.39 1.65 -12.94
N SER A 102 -4.67 2.29 -14.09
CA SER A 102 -5.81 2.00 -14.96
C SER A 102 -5.56 0.84 -15.94
N ASP A 103 -4.30 0.53 -16.21
CA ASP A 103 -3.92 -0.23 -17.41
C ASP A 103 -3.47 -1.66 -17.11
N LYS A 104 -3.27 -2.02 -15.83
CA LYS A 104 -2.89 -3.38 -15.41
C LYS A 104 -3.97 -4.01 -14.53
N ALA A 105 -4.00 -5.34 -14.53
CA ALA A 105 -4.85 -6.11 -13.63
C ALA A 105 -4.33 -5.99 -12.20
N ALA A 106 -5.13 -5.39 -11.32
CA ALA A 106 -4.86 -5.40 -9.89
C ALA A 106 -5.07 -6.82 -9.35
N LYS A 107 -4.17 -7.26 -8.49
CA LYS A 107 -4.24 -8.57 -7.84
C LYS A 107 -3.80 -8.44 -6.38
N GLU A 108 -4.53 -9.08 -5.49
CA GLU A 108 -4.20 -9.14 -4.06
C GLU A 108 -4.44 -10.56 -3.55
N GLU A 109 -3.64 -10.99 -2.58
CA GLU A 109 -3.75 -12.33 -2.00
C GLU A 109 -4.98 -12.45 -1.10
N ARG A 110 -5.65 -13.60 -1.15
CA ARG A 110 -6.92 -13.80 -0.40
C ARG A 110 -6.73 -13.70 1.11
N ASP A 111 -5.62 -14.22 1.62
CA ASP A 111 -5.32 -14.22 3.04
C ASP A 111 -5.17 -12.79 3.60
N VAL A 112 -4.62 -11.86 2.82
CA VAL A 112 -4.58 -10.42 3.12
C VAL A 112 -6.00 -9.85 3.21
N LEU A 113 -6.87 -10.15 2.24
CA LEU A 113 -8.26 -9.69 2.27
C LEU A 113 -9.04 -10.27 3.45
N PHE A 114 -8.71 -11.50 3.87
CA PHE A 114 -9.35 -12.13 5.03
C PHE A 114 -9.04 -11.43 6.35
N ILE A 115 -7.85 -10.84 6.51
CA ILE A 115 -7.51 -10.04 7.70
C ILE A 115 -8.54 -8.92 7.89
N GLU A 116 -8.75 -8.12 6.83
CA GLU A 116 -9.71 -7.03 6.86
C GLU A 116 -11.15 -7.53 6.98
N ARG A 117 -11.51 -8.59 6.24
CA ARG A 117 -12.85 -9.16 6.29
C ARG A 117 -13.21 -9.63 7.71
N ILE A 118 -12.30 -10.32 8.38
CA ILE A 118 -12.49 -10.80 9.76
C ILE A 118 -12.68 -9.63 10.71
N LEU A 119 -11.89 -8.56 10.59
CA LEU A 119 -12.06 -7.37 11.42
C LEU A 119 -13.39 -6.63 11.18
N LYS A 120 -13.87 -6.58 9.93
CA LYS A 120 -15.21 -6.05 9.64
C LYS A 120 -16.33 -6.90 10.23
N MET A 121 -16.10 -8.20 10.41
CA MET A 121 -17.08 -9.11 10.98
C MET A 121 -17.16 -9.06 12.52
N LEU A 122 -16.15 -8.50 13.17
CA LEU A 122 -16.14 -8.27 14.62
C LEU A 122 -16.94 -7.04 15.01
N ARG A 123 -17.71 -7.15 16.10
CA ARG A 123 -18.21 -5.96 16.81
C ARG A 123 -17.03 -5.19 17.45
N PRO A 124 -17.17 -3.90 17.78
CA PRO A 124 -16.20 -3.18 18.61
C PRO A 124 -15.93 -3.96 19.92
N GLY A 125 -14.66 -4.15 20.27
CA GLY A 125 -14.22 -4.98 21.39
C GLY A 125 -14.20 -6.50 21.12
N GLY A 126 -14.76 -6.95 20.00
CA GLY A 126 -14.73 -8.34 19.56
C GLY A 126 -13.31 -8.80 19.19
N ARG A 127 -13.06 -10.11 19.22
CA ARG A 127 -11.73 -10.70 19.07
C ARG A 127 -11.64 -11.73 17.97
N ALA A 128 -10.46 -11.89 17.39
CA ALA A 128 -10.20 -12.98 16.48
C ALA A 128 -8.90 -13.72 16.79
N ALA A 129 -8.87 -15.01 16.45
CA ALA A 129 -7.66 -15.81 16.31
C ALA A 129 -7.57 -16.29 14.87
N ILE A 130 -6.51 -15.90 14.16
CA ILE A 130 -6.38 -16.09 12.71
C ILE A 130 -5.06 -16.80 12.41
N VAL A 131 -5.13 -17.97 11.77
CA VAL A 131 -3.92 -18.66 11.26
C VAL A 131 -3.52 -18.05 9.93
N LEU A 132 -2.30 -17.53 9.84
CA LEU A 132 -1.77 -16.89 8.64
C LEU A 132 -0.31 -17.30 8.37
N PRO A 133 0.17 -17.24 7.11
CA PRO A 133 1.59 -17.38 6.81
C PRO A 133 2.43 -16.35 7.56
N GLN A 134 3.53 -16.77 8.19
CA GLN A 134 4.36 -15.89 9.01
C GLN A 134 4.96 -14.72 8.19
N GLY A 135 5.21 -14.94 6.89
CA GLY A 135 5.72 -13.91 5.99
C GLY A 135 4.85 -12.65 5.92
N LYS A 136 3.53 -12.75 6.19
CA LYS A 136 2.62 -11.59 6.27
C LYS A 136 2.98 -10.61 7.39
N PHE A 137 3.63 -11.10 8.43
CA PHE A 137 4.00 -10.31 9.60
C PHE A 137 5.49 -9.96 9.63
N ASN A 138 6.35 -10.67 8.89
CA ASN A 138 7.78 -10.45 9.00
C ASN A 138 8.38 -9.71 7.79
N ASN A 139 7.77 -9.78 6.61
CA ASN A 139 8.33 -9.15 5.42
C ASN A 139 8.18 -7.63 5.48
N SER A 140 9.24 -6.90 5.12
CA SER A 140 9.27 -5.43 5.06
C SER A 140 8.32 -4.88 3.99
N SER A 141 8.27 -5.53 2.82
CA SER A 141 7.35 -5.19 1.72
C SER A 141 5.86 -5.33 2.06
N LEU A 142 5.53 -6.01 3.17
CA LEU A 142 4.18 -6.19 3.70
C LEU A 142 3.94 -5.41 5.00
N ALA A 143 4.81 -4.45 5.35
CA ALA A 143 4.68 -3.63 6.56
C ALA A 143 3.31 -2.94 6.68
N PHE A 144 2.76 -2.50 5.55
CA PHE A 144 1.43 -1.87 5.48
C PHE A 144 0.32 -2.73 6.08
N ILE A 145 0.44 -4.07 6.07
CA ILE A 145 -0.53 -4.97 6.70
C ILE A 145 -0.48 -4.81 8.22
N ARG A 146 0.71 -4.81 8.81
CA ARG A 146 0.90 -4.63 10.27
C ARG A 146 0.40 -3.27 10.71
N GLU A 147 0.79 -2.22 9.99
CA GLU A 147 0.34 -0.85 10.25
C GLU A 147 -1.18 -0.74 10.20
N TRP A 148 -1.81 -1.34 9.20
CA TRP A 148 -3.26 -1.36 9.06
C TRP A 148 -3.93 -2.09 10.22
N ILE A 149 -3.42 -3.26 10.62
CA ILE A 149 -3.94 -4.01 11.78
C ILE A 149 -3.84 -3.15 13.04
N LEU A 150 -2.67 -2.59 13.35
CA LEU A 150 -2.42 -1.81 14.57
C LEU A 150 -3.26 -0.53 14.64
N LYS A 151 -3.64 0.05 13.49
CA LYS A 151 -4.56 1.19 13.41
C LYS A 151 -6.02 0.83 13.69
N LYS A 152 -6.43 -0.43 13.50
CA LYS A 152 -7.83 -0.87 13.59
C LYS A 152 -8.11 -1.82 14.75
N ALA A 153 -7.08 -2.46 15.28
CA ALA A 153 -7.19 -3.48 16.30
C ALA A 153 -5.96 -3.51 17.21
N ARG A 154 -6.22 -3.85 18.48
CA ARG A 154 -5.17 -4.18 19.45
C ARG A 154 -4.61 -5.56 19.14
N LEU A 155 -3.30 -5.66 19.07
CA LEU A 155 -2.60 -6.95 19.00
C LEU A 155 -2.54 -7.59 20.39
N LEU A 156 -3.09 -8.80 20.56
CA LEU A 156 -3.12 -9.48 21.86
C LEU A 156 -2.03 -10.54 21.98
N ALA A 157 -1.84 -11.32 20.91
CA ALA A 157 -0.86 -12.38 20.86
C ALA A 157 -0.38 -12.69 19.43
N VAL A 158 0.86 -13.15 19.31
CA VAL A 158 1.38 -13.82 18.11
C VAL A 158 2.02 -15.14 18.54
N VAL A 159 1.47 -16.24 18.05
CA VAL A 159 2.00 -17.59 18.32
C VAL A 159 2.57 -18.16 17.03
N GLY A 160 3.90 -18.28 16.96
CA GLY A 160 4.58 -18.95 15.86
C GLY A 160 4.35 -20.46 15.94
N LEU A 161 3.89 -21.08 14.86
CA LEU A 161 3.67 -22.53 14.82
C LEU A 161 4.92 -23.24 14.29
N HIS A 162 5.14 -24.47 14.76
CA HIS A 162 6.21 -25.31 14.25
C HIS A 162 6.03 -25.57 12.73
N PRO A 163 7.10 -25.58 11.89
CA PRO A 163 6.99 -25.74 10.44
C PRO A 163 6.22 -26.98 9.96
N ASN A 164 6.23 -28.06 10.76
CA ASN A 164 5.55 -29.31 10.39
C ASN A 164 4.05 -29.34 10.75
N THR A 165 3.51 -28.34 11.46
CA THR A 165 2.13 -28.32 11.96
C THR A 165 1.10 -28.61 10.84
N PHE A 166 1.29 -27.99 9.67
CA PHE A 166 0.38 -28.13 8.52
C PHE A 166 0.83 -29.15 7.47
N LYS A 167 1.89 -29.92 7.71
CA LYS A 167 2.26 -31.01 6.82
C LYS A 167 1.21 -32.14 6.85
N PRO A 168 1.03 -32.86 5.73
CA PRO A 168 1.73 -32.73 4.45
C PRO A 168 1.13 -31.67 3.50
N HIS A 169 0.11 -30.92 3.93
CA HIS A 169 -0.62 -29.99 3.06
C HIS A 169 0.20 -28.76 2.65
N THR A 170 1.00 -28.22 3.56
CA THR A 170 1.93 -27.12 3.27
C THR A 170 3.15 -27.15 4.20
N GLY A 171 4.30 -26.73 3.67
CA GLY A 171 5.52 -26.46 4.44
C GLY A 171 5.68 -24.98 4.84
N THR A 172 4.72 -24.11 4.51
CA THR A 172 4.73 -22.70 4.89
C THR A 172 4.68 -22.57 6.41
N LYS A 173 5.66 -21.87 6.99
CA LYS A 173 5.64 -21.51 8.41
C LYS A 173 4.48 -20.54 8.69
N THR A 174 3.69 -20.84 9.69
CA THR A 174 2.45 -20.12 10.01
C THR A 174 2.50 -19.56 11.43
N SER A 175 1.61 -18.62 11.71
CA SER A 175 1.41 -18.08 13.05
C SER A 175 -0.07 -17.89 13.31
N VAL A 176 -0.46 -17.98 14.58
CA VAL A 176 -1.80 -17.61 15.05
C VAL A 176 -1.74 -16.18 15.56
N LEU A 177 -2.48 -15.30 14.89
CA LEU A 177 -2.62 -13.90 15.25
C LEU A 177 -3.87 -13.72 16.10
N PHE A 178 -3.71 -13.21 17.32
CA PHE A 178 -4.82 -12.84 18.19
C PHE A 178 -4.98 -11.32 18.21
N ILE A 179 -6.15 -10.82 17.82
CA ILE A 179 -6.46 -9.39 17.74
C ILE A 179 -7.78 -9.07 18.42
N GLN A 180 -7.92 -7.84 18.91
CA GLN A 180 -9.18 -7.27 19.37
C GLN A 180 -9.48 -6.01 18.58
N LYS A 181 -10.65 -5.95 17.94
CA LYS A 181 -11.12 -4.71 17.29
C LYS A 181 -11.29 -3.64 18.36
N TYR A 182 -10.75 -2.44 18.14
CA TYR A 182 -10.90 -1.36 19.12
C TYR A 182 -12.37 -1.03 19.38
N THR A 183 -12.67 -0.66 20.63
CA THR A 183 -13.94 -0.01 20.99
C THR A 183 -13.95 1.44 20.53
N ASP A 184 -15.13 2.04 20.41
CA ASP A 184 -15.25 3.47 20.06
C ASP A 184 -14.53 4.36 21.09
N GLU A 185 -14.56 3.95 22.36
CA GLU A 185 -13.86 4.63 23.46
C GLU A 185 -12.34 4.52 23.32
N GLN A 186 -11.81 3.34 22.98
CA GLN A 186 -10.38 3.16 22.70
C GLN A 186 -9.94 3.98 21.47
N LEU A 187 -10.75 4.01 20.41
CA LEU A 187 -10.46 4.84 19.23
C LEU A 187 -10.45 6.34 19.58
N ALA A 188 -11.38 6.79 20.42
CA ALA A 188 -11.41 8.17 20.90
C ALA A 188 -10.19 8.50 21.76
N ASP A 189 -9.73 7.57 22.60
CA ASP A 189 -8.52 7.76 23.40
C ASP A 189 -7.24 7.77 22.53
N ILE A 190 -7.14 6.85 21.56
CA ILE A 190 -6.05 6.84 20.57
C ILE A 190 -6.00 8.18 19.82
N ALA A 191 -7.14 8.68 19.34
CA ALA A 191 -7.21 9.96 18.65
C ALA A 191 -6.79 11.13 19.55
N ARG A 192 -7.22 11.12 20.81
CA ARG A 192 -6.83 12.14 21.81
C ARG A 192 -5.32 12.12 22.07
N VAL A 193 -4.73 10.93 22.24
CA VAL A 193 -3.28 10.80 22.45
C VAL A 193 -2.51 11.21 21.20
N HIS A 194 -3.00 10.83 20.02
CA HIS A 194 -2.46 11.26 18.73
C HIS A 194 -2.45 12.78 18.60
N ASP A 195 -3.58 13.45 18.81
CA ASP A 195 -3.68 14.91 18.72
C ASP A 195 -2.79 15.63 19.74
N ASP A 196 -2.55 15.01 20.90
CA ASP A 196 -1.66 15.56 21.90
C ASP A 196 -0.18 15.42 21.50
N VAL A 197 0.23 14.23 21.04
CA VAL A 197 1.57 13.97 20.50
C VAL A 197 1.86 14.86 19.29
N ALA A 198 0.90 15.04 18.39
CA ALA A 198 1.08 15.80 17.16
C ALA A 198 1.48 17.27 17.39
N LYS A 199 1.18 17.84 18.56
CA LYS A 199 1.61 19.20 18.95
C LYS A 199 3.12 19.30 19.17
N ASP A 200 3.73 18.19 19.59
CA ASP A 200 5.17 18.07 19.87
C ASP A 200 5.94 17.54 18.64
N CYS A 201 5.25 17.31 17.52
CA CYS A 201 5.86 16.80 16.30
C CYS A 201 6.94 17.76 15.78
N PRO A 202 8.15 17.26 15.47
CA PRO A 202 9.21 18.06 14.85
C PRO A 202 8.70 18.78 13.61
N ALA A 203 9.13 20.04 13.45
CA ALA A 203 8.85 20.84 12.28
C ALA A 203 9.84 20.46 11.17
N TYR A 204 9.69 19.24 10.63
CA TYR A 204 10.61 18.65 9.65
C TYR A 204 10.90 19.58 8.46
N GLU A 205 9.91 20.33 7.98
CA GLU A 205 10.13 21.33 6.92
C GLU A 205 11.15 22.38 7.33
N THR A 206 10.98 22.97 8.52
CA THR A 206 11.91 23.98 9.06
C THR A 206 13.29 23.41 9.35
N GLU A 207 13.38 22.16 9.81
CA GLU A 207 14.65 21.48 10.04
C GLU A 207 15.39 21.23 8.72
N ILE A 208 14.69 20.73 7.70
CA ILE A 208 15.26 20.51 6.36
C ILE A 208 15.68 21.84 5.72
N GLU A 209 14.84 22.89 5.79
CA GLU A 209 15.18 24.23 5.33
C GLU A 209 16.45 24.76 6.01
N ALA A 210 16.56 24.62 7.34
CA ALA A 210 17.73 25.06 8.09
C ALA A 210 19.01 24.29 7.68
N LEU A 211 18.92 23.00 7.38
CA LEU A 211 20.03 22.20 6.87
C LEU A 211 20.49 22.66 5.48
N LEU A 212 19.53 22.95 4.59
CA LEU A 212 19.78 23.44 3.24
C LEU A 212 20.40 24.84 3.23
N ASP A 213 20.02 25.70 4.18
CA ASP A 213 20.57 27.05 4.34
C ASP A 213 21.97 27.05 4.98
N ALA A 214 22.22 26.12 5.91
CA ALA A 214 23.51 25.99 6.58
C ALA A 214 24.63 25.49 5.64
N HIS A 215 24.27 24.70 4.62
CA HIS A 215 25.22 24.08 3.68
C HIS A 215 25.05 24.66 2.28
N LYS A 216 26.04 25.41 1.80
CA LYS A 216 26.03 25.97 0.43
C LYS A 216 26.26 24.92 -0.67
N GLY A 217 26.92 23.82 -0.32
CA GLY A 217 27.17 22.68 -1.20
C GLY A 217 26.23 21.52 -0.89
N ASP A 218 26.68 20.30 -1.18
CA ASP A 218 25.95 19.11 -0.75
C ASP A 218 25.90 19.00 0.79
N VAL A 219 24.85 18.37 1.30
CA VAL A 219 24.65 18.19 2.75
C VAL A 219 25.31 16.86 3.16
N PRO A 220 26.26 16.87 4.12
CA PRO A 220 26.84 15.65 4.65
C PRO A 220 25.77 14.72 5.23
N GLU A 221 25.84 13.42 4.92
CA GLU A 221 24.83 12.44 5.37
C GLU A 221 24.71 12.36 6.89
N ASP A 222 25.82 12.54 7.62
CA ASP A 222 25.87 12.53 9.09
C ASP A 222 25.22 13.77 9.74
N ALA A 223 24.95 14.82 8.97
CA ALA A 223 24.20 15.99 9.42
C ALA A 223 22.69 15.83 9.26
N ILE A 224 22.22 14.82 8.51
CA ILE A 224 20.80 14.59 8.24
C ILE A 224 20.18 13.82 9.42
N PRO A 225 19.06 14.27 10.00
CA PRO A 225 18.36 13.53 11.05
C PRO A 225 18.00 12.11 10.59
N ASP A 226 18.22 11.11 11.45
CA ASP A 226 18.01 9.69 11.15
C ASP A 226 16.65 9.41 10.47
N ALA A 227 15.57 9.99 10.99
CA ALA A 227 14.23 9.81 10.42
C ALA A 227 14.11 10.29 8.96
N VAL A 228 14.83 11.36 8.62
CA VAL A 228 14.88 11.91 7.26
C VAL A 228 15.79 11.06 6.37
N ALA A 229 16.94 10.62 6.89
CA ALA A 229 17.86 9.74 6.19
C ALA A 229 17.20 8.39 5.83
N ASP A 230 16.48 7.78 6.78
CA ASP A 230 15.72 6.55 6.58
C ASP A 230 14.67 6.72 5.48
N LEU A 231 13.88 7.80 5.51
CA LEU A 231 12.89 8.08 4.47
C LEU A 231 13.57 8.27 3.10
N ILE A 232 14.69 8.99 3.05
CA ILE A 232 15.45 9.21 1.82
C ILE A 232 15.91 7.87 1.24
N SER A 233 16.49 6.99 2.05
CA SER A 233 16.91 5.67 1.61
C SER A 233 15.72 4.85 1.10
N GLU A 234 14.62 4.79 1.84
CA GLU A 234 13.44 4.03 1.41
C GLU A 234 12.80 4.55 0.11
N THR A 235 12.82 5.87 -0.11
CA THR A 235 12.10 6.51 -1.22
C THR A 235 12.95 6.61 -2.48
N PHE A 236 14.26 6.80 -2.32
CA PHE A 236 15.17 7.17 -3.42
C PHE A 236 16.30 6.17 -3.65
N SER A 237 16.47 5.13 -2.83
CA SER A 237 17.41 4.06 -3.17
C SER A 237 17.00 3.39 -4.49
N GLU A 238 17.98 3.18 -5.36
CA GLU A 238 17.78 2.38 -6.57
C GLU A 238 17.36 0.95 -6.15
N PRO A 239 16.39 0.32 -6.84
CA PRO A 239 16.13 -1.09 -6.61
C PRO A 239 17.43 -1.85 -6.88
N GLU A 240 17.91 -2.63 -5.90
CA GLU A 240 18.99 -3.58 -6.13
C GLU A 240 18.61 -4.40 -7.38
N LEU A 241 19.43 -4.26 -8.43
CA LEU A 241 19.34 -5.17 -9.56
C LEU A 241 19.60 -6.55 -8.97
N ASP A 242 18.60 -7.44 -9.02
CA ASP A 242 18.78 -8.86 -8.72
C ASP A 242 20.01 -9.32 -9.53
N GLU A 243 21.15 -9.51 -8.86
CA GLU A 243 22.33 -10.08 -9.52
C GLU A 243 21.88 -11.43 -10.09
N PRO A 244 21.97 -11.65 -11.41
CA PRO A 244 21.72 -12.97 -11.95
C PRO A 244 22.74 -13.89 -11.30
N ALA A 245 22.25 -14.96 -10.67
CA ALA A 245 23.07 -16.01 -10.08
C ALA A 245 24.20 -16.36 -11.04
N ALA A 246 25.44 -16.18 -10.58
CA ALA A 246 26.64 -16.46 -11.35
C ALA A 246 26.57 -17.88 -11.93
N GLU A 247 26.40 -17.98 -13.25
CA GLU A 247 26.78 -19.17 -14.00
C GLU A 247 28.29 -19.14 -14.14
N ASP A 248 28.95 -20.13 -13.53
CA ASP A 248 30.38 -20.40 -13.71
C ASP A 248 30.70 -20.61 -15.20
N GLY A 249 31.33 -19.61 -15.80
CA GLY A 249 31.84 -19.66 -17.16
C GLY A 249 33.20 -18.98 -17.24
N GLU A 250 34.26 -19.78 -17.13
CA GLU A 250 35.63 -19.35 -17.43
C GLU A 250 35.72 -18.87 -18.89
N GLY A 251 36.02 -17.59 -19.05
CA GLY A 251 36.35 -16.96 -20.32
C GLY A 251 37.28 -15.78 -20.07
N GLU A 252 38.58 -16.02 -20.17
CA GLU A 252 39.59 -14.96 -20.26
C GLU A 252 39.37 -14.17 -21.55
N ASP A 253 38.88 -12.94 -21.42
CA ASP A 253 39.21 -11.85 -22.33
C ASP A 253 39.22 -10.54 -21.52
N GLY A 254 40.42 -9.97 -21.37
CA GLY A 254 40.66 -8.72 -20.66
C GLY A 254 40.23 -7.52 -21.48
N GLU A 255 38.92 -7.28 -21.57
CA GLU A 255 38.40 -5.94 -21.83
C GLU A 255 38.39 -5.17 -20.50
N GLU A 256 39.22 -4.14 -20.39
CA GLU A 256 39.11 -3.12 -19.33
C GLU A 256 37.67 -2.61 -19.32
N THR A 257 36.88 -3.07 -18.36
CA THR A 257 35.57 -2.50 -18.09
C THR A 257 35.84 -1.05 -17.69
N PRO A 258 35.31 -0.04 -18.41
CA PRO A 258 35.59 1.34 -18.06
C PRO A 258 35.16 1.55 -16.61
N GLU A 259 36.06 2.12 -15.80
CA GLU A 259 35.74 2.46 -14.41
C GLU A 259 34.42 3.25 -14.39
N PRO A 260 33.48 2.90 -13.50
CA PRO A 260 32.25 3.65 -13.38
C PRO A 260 32.60 5.13 -13.14
N PRO A 261 31.92 6.06 -13.83
CA PRO A 261 32.22 7.49 -13.70
C PRO A 261 32.10 7.91 -12.23
N SER A 262 33.00 8.80 -11.79
CA SER A 262 32.98 9.32 -10.43
C SER A 262 31.65 10.04 -10.15
N GLU A 263 31.28 10.19 -8.88
CA GLU A 263 30.06 10.93 -8.52
C GLU A 263 30.08 12.37 -9.05
N GLU A 264 31.25 13.02 -9.02
CA GLU A 264 31.45 14.36 -9.60
C GLU A 264 31.19 14.37 -11.12
N ASP A 265 31.67 13.36 -11.85
CA ASP A 265 31.44 13.25 -13.30
C ASP A 265 29.96 12.99 -13.62
N ARG A 266 29.28 12.19 -12.79
CA ARG A 266 27.84 11.89 -12.94
C ARG A 266 27.00 13.15 -12.73
N ILE A 267 27.33 13.95 -11.72
CA ILE A 267 26.66 15.22 -11.43
C ILE A 267 26.88 16.20 -12.59
N ALA A 268 28.13 16.41 -13.02
CA ALA A 268 28.46 17.31 -14.12
C ALA A 268 27.74 16.93 -15.42
N ALA A 269 27.70 15.63 -15.76
CA ALA A 269 26.97 15.13 -16.92
C ALA A 269 25.46 15.37 -16.84
N ALA A 270 24.88 15.26 -15.64
CA ALA A 270 23.47 15.53 -15.41
C ALA A 270 23.14 17.03 -15.49
N GLU A 271 24.01 17.90 -14.97
CA GLU A 271 23.90 19.36 -15.10
C GLU A 271 23.95 19.80 -16.57
N ASP A 272 24.94 19.32 -17.33
CA ASP A 272 25.09 19.60 -18.76
C ASP A 272 23.85 19.16 -19.56
N LYS A 273 23.25 18.03 -19.20
CA LYS A 273 22.02 17.52 -19.81
C LYS A 273 20.84 18.48 -19.57
N VAL A 274 20.66 18.98 -18.34
CA VAL A 274 19.60 19.94 -18.02
C VAL A 274 19.80 21.24 -18.79
N ASP A 275 21.02 21.77 -18.82
CA ASP A 275 21.34 23.03 -19.51
C ASP A 275 21.17 22.91 -21.03
N THR A 276 21.54 21.76 -21.60
CA THR A 276 21.31 21.46 -23.00
C THR A 276 19.81 21.47 -23.32
N LEU A 277 18.99 20.76 -22.55
CA LEU A 277 17.54 20.70 -22.77
C LEU A 277 16.88 22.08 -22.62
N ARG A 278 17.29 22.89 -21.64
CA ARG A 278 16.81 24.26 -21.46
C ARG A 278 17.18 25.16 -22.64
N SER A 279 18.42 25.07 -23.10
CA SER A 279 18.90 25.81 -24.27
C SER A 279 18.14 25.43 -25.54
N GLU A 280 17.88 24.14 -25.74
CA GLU A 280 17.04 23.63 -26.83
C GLU A 280 15.62 24.19 -26.74
N LEU A 281 15.00 24.19 -25.56
CA LEU A 281 13.64 24.72 -25.37
C LEU A 281 13.56 26.19 -25.75
N VAL A 282 14.52 27.01 -25.31
CA VAL A 282 14.60 28.43 -25.68
C VAL A 282 14.75 28.58 -27.19
N GLY A 283 15.65 27.82 -27.82
CA GLY A 283 15.87 27.87 -29.27
C GLY A 283 14.63 27.47 -30.07
N VAL A 284 13.89 26.45 -29.63
CA VAL A 284 12.65 26.01 -30.29
C VAL A 284 11.52 27.03 -30.08
N LYS A 285 11.40 27.63 -28.89
CA LYS A 285 10.45 28.73 -28.63
C LYS A 285 10.74 29.96 -29.50
N GLN A 286 12.01 30.34 -29.63
CA GLN A 286 12.40 31.46 -30.50
C GLN A 286 12.02 31.19 -31.97
N LYS A 287 12.31 29.99 -32.49
CA LYS A 287 11.91 29.61 -33.86
C LYS A 287 10.40 29.70 -34.08
N LEU A 288 9.59 29.42 -33.06
CA LEU A 288 8.13 29.55 -33.17
C LEU A 288 7.71 31.02 -33.22
N ILE A 289 8.34 31.87 -32.40
CA ILE A 289 8.13 33.33 -32.40
C ILE A 289 8.55 33.94 -33.74
N ASP A 290 9.64 33.47 -34.34
CA ASP A 290 10.12 33.95 -35.63
C ASP A 290 9.10 33.67 -36.75
N LEU A 291 8.41 32.52 -36.72
CA LEU A 291 7.34 32.21 -37.69
C LEU A 291 6.15 33.17 -37.57
N ASP A 292 5.76 33.52 -36.34
CA ASP A 292 4.70 34.50 -36.09
C ASP A 292 5.16 35.92 -36.52
N SER A 293 6.43 36.25 -36.28
CA SER A 293 7.03 37.53 -36.71
C SER A 293 7.10 37.68 -38.23
N ASP A 294 7.39 36.61 -38.97
CA ASP A 294 7.35 36.60 -40.45
C ASP A 294 5.96 36.97 -40.99
N VAL A 295 4.91 36.45 -40.33
CA VAL A 295 3.52 36.75 -40.68
C VAL A 295 3.20 38.21 -40.40
N GLU A 296 3.58 38.71 -39.22
CA GLU A 296 3.37 40.12 -38.84
C GLU A 296 4.12 41.08 -39.76
N ALA A 297 5.36 40.75 -40.14
CA ALA A 297 6.16 41.53 -41.07
C ALA A 297 5.50 41.62 -42.46
N LEU A 298 4.96 40.50 -42.95
CA LEU A 298 4.23 40.47 -44.22
C LEU A 298 2.94 41.33 -44.13
N GLU A 299 2.16 41.17 -43.06
CA GLU A 299 0.93 41.95 -42.84
C GLU A 299 1.25 43.46 -42.73
N TRP A 300 2.37 43.83 -42.11
CA TRP A 300 2.84 45.21 -42.00
C TRP A 300 3.29 45.79 -43.34
N GLN A 301 4.05 45.03 -44.14
CA GLN A 301 4.47 45.44 -45.48
C GLN A 301 3.24 45.70 -46.37
N GLN A 302 2.28 44.78 -46.36
CA GLN A 302 1.02 44.89 -47.09
C GLN A 302 0.20 46.12 -46.67
N LYS A 303 0.17 46.43 -45.37
CA LYS A 303 -0.49 47.65 -44.88
C LYS A 303 0.19 48.91 -45.40
N THR A 304 1.51 48.98 -45.33
CA THR A 304 2.30 50.11 -45.82
C THR A 304 2.11 50.33 -47.32
N GLU A 305 2.04 49.24 -48.09
CA GLU A 305 1.75 49.28 -49.53
C GLU A 305 0.36 49.84 -49.81
N ILE A 306 -0.67 49.39 -49.08
CA ILE A 306 -2.04 49.90 -49.19
C ILE A 306 -2.09 51.41 -48.90
N ASP A 307 -1.42 51.86 -47.84
CA ASP A 307 -1.39 53.27 -47.44
C ASP A 307 -0.70 54.13 -48.51
N ALA A 308 0.45 53.69 -49.03
CA ALA A 308 1.19 54.39 -50.08
C ALA A 308 0.41 54.49 -51.41
N ILE A 309 -0.34 53.44 -51.78
CA ILE A 309 -1.23 53.47 -52.95
C ILE A 309 -2.37 54.46 -52.71
N GLY A 310 -2.93 54.50 -51.50
CA GLY A 310 -3.95 55.48 -51.12
C GLY A 310 -3.48 56.92 -51.31
N ASP A 311 -2.23 57.21 -50.95
CA ASP A 311 -1.66 58.56 -51.00
C ASP A 311 -1.23 59.02 -52.41
N THR A 312 -0.90 58.09 -53.31
CA THR A 312 -0.31 58.41 -54.62
C THR A 312 -1.24 58.17 -55.82
N PHE A 313 -2.45 57.64 -55.60
CA PHE A 313 -3.35 57.26 -56.68
C PHE A 313 -3.99 58.46 -57.40
N ALA A 314 -3.73 58.57 -58.70
CA ALA A 314 -4.36 59.56 -59.58
C ALA A 314 -5.58 58.93 -60.30
N GLY A 315 -6.76 59.09 -59.73
CA GLY A 315 -8.03 58.60 -60.29
C GLY A 315 -9.24 58.92 -59.41
N THR A 316 -10.41 58.40 -59.74
CA THR A 316 -11.64 58.61 -58.93
C THR A 316 -11.65 57.71 -57.69
N ALA A 317 -12.35 58.12 -56.63
CA ALA A 317 -12.48 57.32 -55.41
C ALA A 317 -13.05 55.91 -55.64
N ARG A 318 -13.89 55.75 -56.68
CA ARG A 318 -14.47 54.45 -57.08
C ARG A 318 -13.43 53.53 -57.73
N GLU A 319 -12.51 54.09 -58.51
CA GLU A 319 -11.39 53.37 -59.13
C GLU A 319 -10.35 52.97 -58.08
N LEU A 320 -10.01 53.87 -57.14
CA LEU A 320 -9.13 53.55 -56.01
C LEU A 320 -9.69 52.41 -55.15
N SER A 321 -10.98 52.47 -54.82
CA SER A 321 -11.63 51.43 -54.03
C SER A 321 -11.67 50.08 -54.76
N ALA A 322 -11.85 50.07 -56.08
CA ALA A 322 -11.80 48.84 -56.87
C ALA A 322 -10.38 48.28 -56.93
N HIS A 323 -9.37 49.14 -57.09
CA HIS A 323 -7.96 48.76 -57.14
C HIS A 323 -7.47 48.19 -55.81
N LEU A 324 -7.72 48.89 -54.69
CA LEU A 324 -7.38 48.43 -53.34
C LEU A 324 -8.10 47.13 -52.96
N LYS A 325 -9.31 46.89 -53.49
CA LYS A 325 -10.04 45.64 -53.23
C LYS A 325 -9.32 44.43 -53.83
N THR A 326 -8.78 44.57 -55.04
CA THR A 326 -8.00 43.52 -55.69
C THR A 326 -6.73 43.24 -54.89
N ILE A 327 -5.95 44.27 -54.56
CA ILE A 327 -4.70 44.16 -53.81
C ILE A 327 -4.92 43.55 -52.42
N LYS A 328 -5.94 44.00 -51.68
CA LYS A 328 -6.31 43.40 -50.37
C LYS A 328 -6.65 41.92 -50.47
N THR A 329 -7.20 41.48 -51.60
CA THR A 329 -7.52 40.06 -51.82
C THR A 329 -6.25 39.26 -52.04
N GLU A 330 -5.33 39.75 -52.88
CA GLU A 330 -4.01 39.13 -53.13
C GLU A 330 -3.18 39.05 -51.85
N HIS A 331 -3.12 40.13 -51.08
CA HIS A 331 -2.45 40.21 -49.78
C HIS A 331 -2.99 39.16 -48.79
N LYS A 332 -4.32 39.03 -48.69
CA LYS A 332 -4.98 38.03 -47.85
C LYS A 332 -4.63 36.60 -48.29
N GLU A 333 -4.55 36.34 -49.60
CA GLU A 333 -4.13 35.03 -50.12
C GLU A 333 -2.65 34.74 -49.82
N ALA A 334 -1.77 35.74 -49.92
CA ALA A 334 -0.36 35.61 -49.59
C ALA A 334 -0.13 35.28 -48.10
N VAL A 335 -0.83 35.96 -47.19
CA VAL A 335 -0.80 35.64 -45.74
C VAL A 335 -1.31 34.22 -45.49
N LYS A 336 -2.39 33.82 -46.14
CA LYS A 336 -2.95 32.46 -46.01
C LYS A 336 -1.96 31.40 -46.54
N ALA A 337 -1.28 31.68 -47.65
CA ALA A 337 -0.27 30.79 -48.22
C ALA A 337 0.96 30.67 -47.30
N LEU A 338 1.43 31.77 -46.70
CA LEU A 338 2.53 31.76 -45.74
C LEU A 338 2.15 30.95 -44.48
N LYS A 339 1.00 31.22 -43.89
CA LYS A 339 0.47 30.46 -42.73
C LYS A 339 0.32 28.96 -43.05
N ALA A 340 -0.14 28.62 -44.27
CA ALA A 340 -0.23 27.22 -44.69
C ALA A 340 1.14 26.55 -44.85
N LYS A 341 2.13 27.26 -45.41
CA LYS A 341 3.51 26.79 -45.57
C LYS A 341 4.19 26.56 -44.22
N GLN A 342 3.96 27.44 -43.25
CA GLN A 342 4.55 27.35 -41.91
C GLN A 342 3.81 26.37 -40.99
N LYS A 343 2.59 25.93 -41.34
CA LYS A 343 1.70 25.13 -40.47
C LYS A 343 2.34 23.84 -39.96
N GLU A 344 2.96 23.05 -40.85
CA GLU A 344 3.61 21.79 -40.45
C GLU A 344 4.86 22.05 -39.59
N THR A 345 5.63 23.09 -39.90
CA THR A 345 6.77 23.51 -39.08
C THR A 345 6.32 23.92 -37.67
N ALA A 346 5.30 24.77 -37.56
CA ALA A 346 4.74 25.20 -36.28
C ALA A 346 4.18 24.03 -35.46
N LYS A 347 3.53 23.06 -36.11
CA LYS A 347 3.05 21.83 -35.46
C LYS A 347 4.20 21.00 -34.90
N ARG A 348 5.29 20.83 -35.65
CA ARG A 348 6.50 20.12 -35.19
C ARG A 348 7.17 20.84 -34.01
N LEU A 349 7.33 22.17 -34.09
CA LEU A 349 7.91 22.97 -33.01
C LEU A 349 7.08 22.87 -31.73
N LYS A 350 5.74 22.95 -31.82
CA LYS A 350 4.85 22.77 -30.67
C LYS A 350 4.93 21.38 -30.05
N ALA A 351 5.08 20.33 -30.86
CA ALA A 351 5.29 18.98 -30.35
C ALA A 351 6.64 18.84 -29.63
N GLU A 352 7.69 19.46 -30.16
CA GLU A 352 9.01 19.44 -29.53
C GLU A 352 9.04 20.24 -28.23
N ILE A 353 8.40 21.42 -28.18
CA ILE A 353 8.22 22.19 -26.94
C ILE A 353 7.56 21.31 -25.88
N LYS A 354 6.47 20.62 -26.23
CA LYS A 354 5.77 19.73 -25.28
C LYS A 354 6.65 18.57 -24.80
N ARG A 355 7.52 18.03 -25.67
CA ARG A 355 8.48 16.98 -25.31
C ARG A 355 9.52 17.52 -24.32
N LEU A 356 10.13 18.67 -24.63
CA LEU A 356 11.15 19.30 -23.80
C LEU A 356 10.59 19.78 -22.45
N GLU A 357 9.39 20.36 -22.44
CA GLU A 357 8.67 20.74 -21.21
C GLU A 357 8.36 19.55 -20.30
N LYS A 358 8.34 18.32 -20.85
CA LYS A 358 8.24 17.09 -20.07
C LYS A 358 9.63 16.56 -19.65
N ALA A 359 10.61 16.59 -20.54
CA ALA A 359 11.93 16.01 -20.31
C ALA A 359 12.79 16.82 -19.33
N ILE A 360 12.63 18.15 -19.28
CA ILE A 360 13.41 19.02 -18.39
C ILE A 360 13.13 18.69 -16.91
N PRO A 361 11.86 18.65 -16.42
CA PRO A 361 11.59 18.25 -15.04
C PRO A 361 12.09 16.85 -14.67
N GLU A 362 12.04 15.90 -15.61
CA GLU A 362 12.58 14.55 -15.41
C GLU A 362 14.11 14.60 -15.22
N ALA A 363 14.84 15.32 -16.07
CA ALA A 363 16.28 15.48 -15.95
C ALA A 363 16.70 16.28 -14.69
N GLU A 364 15.93 17.30 -14.31
CA GLU A 364 16.14 18.05 -13.06
C GLU A 364 15.93 17.17 -11.82
N ARG A 365 14.94 16.28 -11.86
CA ARG A 365 14.74 15.28 -10.80
C ARG A 365 15.90 14.29 -10.74
N ASP A 366 16.34 13.76 -11.88
CA ASP A 366 17.49 12.84 -11.95
C ASP A 366 18.75 13.47 -11.33
N LEU A 367 19.03 14.73 -11.67
CA LEU A 367 20.13 15.50 -11.08
C LEU A 367 20.00 15.62 -9.56
N LYS A 368 18.81 15.95 -9.05
CA LYS A 368 18.58 16.05 -7.60
C LYS A 368 18.78 14.72 -6.87
N LEU A 369 18.51 13.58 -7.49
CA LEU A 369 18.69 12.27 -6.85
C LEU A 369 20.17 11.90 -6.66
N LEU A 370 21.11 12.59 -7.31
CA LEU A 370 22.54 12.32 -7.19
C LEU A 370 23.16 12.90 -5.91
N THR A 371 22.50 13.84 -5.23
CA THR A 371 23.06 14.55 -4.07
C THR A 371 22.11 14.49 -2.88
N SER A 372 22.66 14.53 -1.67
CA SER A 372 21.87 14.57 -0.43
C SER A 372 21.02 15.84 -0.36
N ARG A 373 21.57 16.98 -0.78
CA ARG A 373 20.87 18.25 -0.93
C ARG A 373 19.66 18.12 -1.86
N GLY A 374 19.87 17.56 -3.05
CA GLY A 374 18.79 17.41 -4.03
C GLY A 374 17.68 16.48 -3.52
N LYS A 375 18.03 15.38 -2.83
CA LYS A 375 17.06 14.50 -2.17
C LYS A 375 16.26 15.24 -1.08
N LEU A 376 16.92 16.06 -0.25
CA LEU A 376 16.23 16.91 0.75
C LEU A 376 15.28 17.92 0.11
N GLU A 377 15.67 18.55 -1.00
CA GLU A 377 14.77 19.44 -1.76
C GLU A 377 13.58 18.69 -2.37
N LEU A 378 13.77 17.44 -2.79
CA LEU A 378 12.66 16.59 -3.26
C LEU A 378 11.71 16.21 -2.13
N VAL A 379 12.22 15.92 -0.93
CA VAL A 379 11.39 15.67 0.27
C VAL A 379 10.61 16.93 0.64
N LEU A 380 11.28 18.08 0.72
CA LEU A 380 10.64 19.35 1.10
C LEU A 380 9.59 19.80 0.07
N GLY A 381 9.76 19.46 -1.21
CA GLY A 381 8.80 19.74 -2.27
C GLY A 381 7.63 18.76 -2.38
N ASP A 382 7.57 17.73 -1.53
CA ASP A 382 6.55 16.69 -1.55
C ASP A 382 5.83 16.59 -0.19
N ASP A 383 4.63 17.18 -0.13
CA ASP A 383 3.78 17.19 1.07
C ASP A 383 3.47 15.78 1.59
N ASP A 384 3.41 14.76 0.72
CA ASP A 384 3.14 13.37 1.13
C ASP A 384 4.36 12.78 1.87
N LEU A 385 5.57 13.11 1.44
CA LEU A 385 6.82 12.66 2.10
C LEU A 385 7.00 13.34 3.46
N ILE A 386 6.76 14.65 3.53
CA ILE A 386 6.73 15.38 4.81
C ILE A 386 5.65 14.83 5.74
N GLY A 387 4.45 14.59 5.21
CA GLY A 387 3.36 13.96 5.96
C GLY A 387 3.75 12.59 6.50
N THR A 388 4.51 11.80 5.73
CA THR A 388 5.02 10.49 6.14
C THR A 388 6.00 10.60 7.30
N LEU A 389 6.93 11.56 7.30
CA LEU A 389 7.85 11.79 8.44
C LEU A 389 7.09 12.09 9.72
N LYS A 390 6.13 13.03 9.63
CA LYS A 390 5.29 13.45 10.76
C LYS A 390 4.50 12.27 11.30
N GLU A 391 3.79 11.54 10.44
CA GLU A 391 2.98 10.40 10.83
C GLU A 391 3.82 9.29 11.46
N ARG A 392 5.03 9.00 10.95
CA ARG A 392 5.94 8.00 11.54
C ARG A 392 6.35 8.39 12.95
N TRP A 393 6.75 9.64 13.15
CA TRP A 393 7.14 10.14 14.46
C TRP A 393 5.95 10.11 15.44
N ILE A 394 4.80 10.61 15.01
CA ILE A 394 3.57 10.62 15.83
C ILE A 394 3.17 9.19 16.19
N ALA A 395 3.12 8.28 15.23
CA ALA A 395 2.75 6.89 15.46
C ALA A 395 3.70 6.20 16.46
N ALA A 396 5.00 6.45 16.35
CA ALA A 396 5.99 5.90 17.28
C ALA A 396 5.79 6.43 18.71
N GLU A 397 5.51 7.72 18.87
CA GLU A 397 5.33 8.33 20.19
C GLU A 397 3.96 8.00 20.80
N VAL A 398 2.91 7.90 19.98
CA VAL A 398 1.61 7.35 20.37
C VAL A 398 1.75 5.92 20.88
N ALA A 399 2.52 5.08 20.16
CA ALA A 399 2.77 3.70 20.57
C ALA A 399 3.46 3.62 21.94
N LYS A 400 4.44 4.49 22.22
CA LYS A 400 5.08 4.57 23.54
C LYS A 400 4.13 5.00 24.65
N ARG A 401 3.21 5.93 24.38
CA ARG A 401 2.26 6.42 25.38
C ARG A 401 1.14 5.43 25.69
N LEU A 402 0.66 4.72 24.66
CA LEU A 402 -0.41 3.73 24.79
C LEU A 402 0.08 2.32 25.16
N ASP A 403 1.40 2.13 25.18
CA ASP A 403 2.11 0.86 25.32
C ASP A 403 1.35 -0.20 26.13
N TYR A 404 1.32 -1.42 25.58
CA TYR A 404 0.58 -2.52 26.17
C TYR A 404 1.28 -3.84 25.93
N PRO A 405 1.16 -4.80 26.86
CA PRO A 405 1.82 -6.09 26.72
C PRO A 405 1.16 -6.94 25.63
N ILE A 406 2.00 -7.67 24.90
CA ILE A 406 1.62 -8.61 23.84
C ILE A 406 2.22 -9.96 24.19
N PHE A 407 1.42 -11.02 24.12
CA PHE A 407 1.92 -12.37 24.33
C PHE A 407 2.59 -12.92 23.07
N MET A 408 3.84 -13.33 23.19
CA MET A 408 4.63 -13.90 22.11
C MET A 408 5.07 -15.30 22.50
N ALA A 409 4.82 -16.29 21.64
CA ALA A 409 5.28 -17.65 21.85
C ALA A 409 5.63 -18.31 20.52
N VAL A 410 6.47 -19.35 20.57
CA VAL A 410 6.80 -20.18 19.40
C VAL A 410 6.69 -21.64 19.83
N SER A 411 5.91 -22.42 19.10
CA SER A 411 5.86 -23.87 19.24
C SER A 411 7.14 -24.49 18.69
N GLU A 412 7.83 -25.22 19.56
CA GLU A 412 9.05 -25.97 19.26
C GLU A 412 8.70 -27.40 18.84
N ARG A 413 7.57 -27.95 19.32
CA ARG A 413 7.12 -29.31 18.99
C ARG A 413 5.77 -29.26 18.27
N GLY A 414 5.80 -29.57 16.97
CA GLY A 414 4.62 -29.47 16.11
C GLY A 414 3.73 -30.72 16.05
N GLY A 415 4.08 -31.80 16.76
CA GLY A 415 3.33 -33.06 16.70
C GLY A 415 3.48 -33.86 15.43
N LYS A 416 4.34 -33.44 14.49
CA LYS A 416 4.52 -34.08 13.18
C LYS A 416 5.97 -34.05 12.73
N ASN A 417 6.37 -35.13 12.09
CA ASN A 417 7.66 -35.26 11.44
C ASN A 417 7.71 -34.52 10.08
N ASN A 418 8.84 -34.65 9.38
CA ASN A 418 9.05 -33.98 8.09
C ASN A 418 8.18 -34.51 6.94
N SER A 419 7.65 -35.73 7.05
CA SER A 419 6.71 -36.34 6.10
C SER A 419 5.27 -35.92 6.35
N GLY A 420 4.98 -35.33 7.53
CA GLY A 420 3.63 -34.98 7.97
C GLY A 420 2.92 -36.08 8.76
N ASP A 421 3.64 -37.15 9.14
CA ASP A 421 3.11 -38.18 10.02
C ASP A 421 3.17 -37.69 11.48
N TYR A 422 2.18 -38.06 12.28
CA TYR A 422 2.13 -37.68 13.69
C TYR A 422 3.26 -38.34 14.49
N GLU A 423 3.91 -37.54 15.33
CA GLU A 423 4.85 -38.00 16.36
C GLU A 423 4.10 -38.06 17.69
N PHE A 424 4.28 -39.15 18.43
CA PHE A 424 3.55 -39.42 19.67
C PHE A 424 4.51 -39.45 20.85
N MET A 425 4.04 -39.02 22.02
CA MET A 425 4.81 -39.12 23.25
C MET A 425 5.00 -40.59 23.65
N LEU A 426 6.22 -40.93 24.06
CA LEU A 426 6.60 -42.29 24.45
C LEU A 426 6.98 -42.36 25.92
N ASP A 427 6.64 -43.46 26.59
CA ASP A 427 7.14 -43.78 27.93
C ASP A 427 8.62 -44.21 27.90
N ALA A 428 9.19 -44.50 29.08
CA ALA A 428 10.60 -44.91 29.20
C ALA A 428 10.89 -46.25 28.50
N GLU A 429 9.86 -47.05 28.25
CA GLU A 429 9.90 -48.35 27.59
C GLU A 429 9.64 -48.25 26.07
N GLY A 430 9.29 -47.07 25.56
CA GLY A 430 9.04 -46.79 24.16
C GLY A 430 7.60 -47.04 23.70
N HIS A 431 6.63 -47.21 24.60
CA HIS A 431 5.21 -47.33 24.28
C HIS A 431 4.55 -45.95 24.22
N MET A 432 3.50 -45.82 23.40
CA MET A 432 2.74 -44.57 23.30
C MET A 432 2.03 -44.24 24.61
N ILE A 433 2.16 -42.99 25.05
CA ILE A 433 1.41 -42.45 26.19
C ILE A 433 0.02 -42.08 25.69
N GLU A 434 -1.02 -42.56 26.39
CA GLU A 434 -2.42 -42.23 26.09
C GLU A 434 -2.92 -41.07 26.98
N ASP A 435 -3.88 -40.30 26.46
CA ASP A 435 -4.62 -39.30 27.22
C ASP A 435 -5.74 -39.94 28.07
N ALA A 436 -6.46 -39.11 28.83
CA ALA A 436 -7.58 -39.56 29.68
C ALA A 436 -8.72 -40.21 28.88
N SER A 437 -8.76 -40.06 27.55
CA SER A 437 -9.74 -40.68 26.64
C SER A 437 -9.23 -41.97 25.99
N GLY A 438 -7.98 -42.38 26.27
CA GLY A 438 -7.33 -43.54 25.67
C GLY A 438 -6.78 -43.28 24.27
N GLN A 439 -6.58 -42.02 23.88
CA GLN A 439 -5.97 -41.68 22.59
C GLN A 439 -4.47 -41.41 22.75
N PRO A 440 -3.62 -41.87 21.82
CA PRO A 440 -2.19 -41.55 21.84
C PRO A 440 -1.95 -40.04 21.85
N LYS A 441 -1.19 -39.56 22.82
CA LYS A 441 -0.82 -38.15 22.92
C LYS A 441 0.20 -37.80 21.85
N ILE A 442 -0.12 -36.78 21.07
CA ILE A 442 0.78 -36.22 20.07
C ILE A 442 1.90 -35.45 20.79
N ASP A 443 3.15 -35.59 20.33
CA ASP A 443 4.31 -34.85 20.86
C ASP A 443 4.30 -33.39 20.36
N GLN A 444 3.56 -32.56 21.09
CA GLN A 444 3.39 -31.15 20.79
C GLN A 444 3.44 -30.29 22.07
N ASP A 445 3.57 -28.98 21.89
CA ASP A 445 3.68 -27.99 22.98
C ASP A 445 2.67 -26.84 22.87
N LEU A 446 1.64 -26.98 22.04
CA LEU A 446 0.56 -26.00 21.89
C LEU A 446 -0.47 -26.08 23.02
N VAL A 447 -0.79 -27.28 23.53
CA VAL A 447 -1.78 -27.50 24.59
C VAL A 447 -1.36 -28.64 25.50
N ASN A 448 -1.66 -28.56 26.79
CA ASN A 448 -1.48 -29.70 27.68
C ASN A 448 -2.75 -30.57 27.69
N TYR A 449 -2.64 -31.81 27.23
CA TYR A 449 -3.77 -32.74 27.16
C TYR A 449 -4.31 -33.21 28.52
N ASP A 450 -3.53 -33.04 29.59
CA ASP A 450 -3.94 -33.46 30.94
C ASP A 450 -4.76 -32.39 31.68
N LEU A 451 -4.79 -31.16 31.15
CA LEU A 451 -5.50 -30.05 31.77
C LEU A 451 -6.91 -29.91 31.18
N THR A 452 -7.87 -29.68 32.07
CA THR A 452 -9.27 -29.45 31.72
C THR A 452 -9.61 -27.96 31.80
N ALA A 453 -10.78 -27.60 31.27
CA ALA A 453 -11.32 -26.25 31.43
C ALA A 453 -11.46 -25.81 32.91
N SER A 454 -11.64 -26.77 33.83
CA SER A 454 -11.71 -26.47 35.27
C SER A 454 -10.33 -26.15 35.84
N ASP A 455 -9.27 -26.80 35.36
CA ASP A 455 -7.90 -26.50 35.79
C ASP A 455 -7.45 -25.14 35.26
N LEU A 456 -7.81 -24.84 34.00
CA LEU A 456 -7.64 -23.50 33.43
C LEU A 456 -8.43 -22.43 34.20
N ALA A 457 -9.46 -22.81 34.98
CA ALA A 457 -10.18 -21.89 35.85
C ALA A 457 -9.28 -21.31 36.95
N ASP A 458 -8.19 -22.00 37.30
CA ASP A 458 -7.18 -21.60 38.29
C ASP A 458 -5.74 -21.70 37.72
N VAL A 459 -5.57 -21.25 36.46
CA VAL A 459 -4.30 -21.35 35.71
C VAL A 459 -3.07 -20.74 36.43
N ALA A 460 -3.28 -19.86 37.40
CA ALA A 460 -2.21 -19.23 38.18
C ALA A 460 -1.48 -20.24 39.10
N ASN A 461 -2.15 -21.34 39.47
CA ASN A 461 -1.59 -22.37 40.34
C ASN A 461 -1.01 -23.58 39.57
N ILE A 462 -1.08 -23.58 38.25
CA ILE A 462 -0.49 -24.62 37.42
C ILE A 462 1.05 -24.47 37.42
N PRO A 463 1.85 -25.51 37.67
CA PRO A 463 3.30 -25.43 37.60
C PRO A 463 3.81 -25.01 36.22
N ASP A 464 4.92 -24.28 36.15
CA ASP A 464 5.46 -23.76 34.88
C ASP A 464 5.90 -24.88 33.91
N ASP A 465 6.33 -26.02 34.44
CA ASP A 465 6.70 -27.21 33.67
C ASP A 465 5.50 -27.97 33.07
N GLU A 466 4.28 -27.64 33.50
CA GLU A 466 3.04 -28.18 32.95
C GLU A 466 2.40 -27.24 31.91
N LEU A 467 2.96 -26.05 31.68
CA LEU A 467 2.40 -25.10 30.72
C LEU A 467 2.85 -25.41 29.29
N CYS A 468 1.87 -25.60 28.43
CA CYS A 468 2.04 -25.45 26.99
C CYS A 468 1.62 -24.03 26.57
N VAL A 469 1.74 -23.71 25.28
CA VAL A 469 1.51 -22.34 24.77
C VAL A 469 0.10 -21.82 25.11
N ALA A 470 -0.93 -22.68 25.01
CA ALA A 470 -2.31 -22.29 25.31
C ALA A 470 -2.50 -21.91 26.78
N GLU A 471 -1.97 -22.70 27.72
CA GLU A 471 -2.07 -22.45 29.15
C GLU A 471 -1.32 -21.17 29.55
N ALA A 472 -0.12 -20.98 29.01
CA ALA A 472 0.67 -19.77 29.19
C ALA A 472 -0.09 -18.53 28.67
N PHE A 473 -0.76 -18.66 27.52
CA PHE A 473 -1.61 -17.59 26.98
C PHE A 473 -2.83 -17.33 27.87
N VAL A 474 -3.49 -18.36 28.40
CA VAL A 474 -4.63 -18.20 29.32
C VAL A 474 -4.21 -17.48 30.60
N ARG A 475 -3.03 -17.82 31.15
CA ARG A 475 -2.44 -17.12 32.30
C ARG A 475 -2.20 -15.64 31.98
N PHE A 476 -1.48 -15.36 30.89
CA PHE A 476 -1.26 -14.00 30.43
C PHE A 476 -2.57 -13.23 30.23
N ALA A 477 -3.55 -13.83 29.56
CA ALA A 477 -4.82 -13.20 29.25
C ALA A 477 -5.56 -12.79 30.52
N ARG A 478 -5.52 -13.62 31.57
CA ARG A 478 -6.12 -13.30 32.88
C ARG A 478 -5.39 -12.18 33.60
N ASP A 479 -4.06 -12.22 33.62
CA ASP A 479 -3.25 -11.16 34.22
C ASP A 479 -3.49 -9.81 33.55
N GLN A 480 -3.75 -9.82 32.24
CA GLN A 480 -4.06 -8.63 31.44
C GLN A 480 -5.56 -8.25 31.43
N GLY A 481 -6.42 -8.96 32.17
CA GLY A 481 -7.87 -8.69 32.19
C GLY A 481 -8.57 -8.93 30.84
N LEU A 482 -8.00 -9.76 29.97
CA LEU A 482 -8.58 -10.11 28.66
C LEU A 482 -9.68 -11.17 28.85
N HIS A 483 -10.93 -10.75 28.77
CA HIS A 483 -12.10 -11.60 29.03
C HIS A 483 -12.47 -12.53 27.86
N PHE A 484 -11.62 -13.46 27.42
CA PHE A 484 -11.88 -14.31 26.23
C PHE A 484 -13.14 -15.20 26.33
N TRP A 485 -13.62 -15.45 27.54
CA TRP A 485 -14.51 -16.59 27.85
C TRP A 485 -15.92 -16.19 28.32
N SER A 486 -16.19 -14.89 28.44
CA SER A 486 -17.52 -14.36 28.80
C SER A 486 -17.92 -13.23 27.86
N ALA A 487 -19.16 -13.27 27.37
CA ALA A 487 -19.79 -12.10 26.77
C ALA A 487 -20.20 -11.15 27.91
N GLU A 488 -19.75 -9.89 27.86
CA GLU A 488 -20.37 -8.82 28.66
C GLU A 488 -21.76 -8.47 28.11
#